data_AF-A0A0P9R2B8-F1
#
_entry.id   AF-A0A0P9R2B8-F1
#
_cell.length_a   1.000
_cell.length_b   1.000
_cell.length_c   1.000
_cell.angle_alpha   90.00
_cell.angle_beta   90.00
_cell.angle_gamma   90.00
#
_symmetry.space_group_name_H-M   'P 1'
#
loop_
_entity.id
_entity.type
_entity.pdbx_description
1 polymer ?
#
loop_
_entity_poly.entity_id
_entity_poly.type
_entity_poly.pdbx_seq_one_letter_code
_entity_poly.pdbx_strand_id
1 'polypeptide(L)'
;MPWYKSGTVSVTQNSNAVIGTNTAFIANSRVGDGFRGPDGGWYEVTNIASNTAMSIAPNYQGATNNAGGYALAPLQGYVKDSADALRALVNQFGSTLAVLGTSGTREGVRGALSAAASGNNGDIVSLSGLTTALTIEQGGTGKKTAGEAIQALGGVRLGAGNSSIGTSLFSGAPPG
;
A
#
# COMPACT_ATOMS: atom_id res chain seq x y z
N MET A 1 -10.35 19.82 -22.02
CA MET A 1 -11.62 20.31 -21.44
C MET A 1 -11.61 21.83 -21.51
N PRO A 2 -12.64 22.47 -22.11
CA PRO A 2 -12.70 23.93 -22.17
C PRO A 2 -12.89 24.52 -20.76
N TRP A 3 -12.19 25.62 -20.47
CA TRP A 3 -12.40 26.39 -19.24
C TRP A 3 -13.84 26.90 -19.14
N TYR A 4 -14.37 27.00 -17.92
CA TYR A 4 -15.73 27.49 -17.68
C TYR A 4 -15.81 29.01 -17.88
N LYS A 5 -16.79 29.48 -18.68
CA LYS A 5 -16.95 30.88 -19.10
C LYS A 5 -18.40 31.33 -19.23
N SER A 6 -19.35 30.57 -18.68
CA SER A 6 -20.78 30.88 -18.83
C SER A 6 -21.19 32.02 -17.91
N GLY A 7 -22.03 32.93 -18.39
CA GLY A 7 -22.44 34.13 -17.65
C GLY A 7 -21.41 35.26 -17.71
N THR A 8 -21.61 36.28 -16.88
CA THR A 8 -20.71 37.43 -16.74
C THR A 8 -20.36 37.66 -15.28
N VAL A 9 -19.31 38.45 -15.03
CA VAL A 9 -18.89 38.83 -13.68
C VAL A 9 -18.80 40.35 -13.52
N SER A 10 -19.26 40.84 -12.38
CA SER A 10 -19.01 42.18 -11.88
C SER A 10 -17.81 42.15 -10.94
N VAL A 11 -16.80 42.95 -11.26
CA VAL A 11 -15.54 43.09 -10.52
C VAL A 11 -15.24 44.57 -10.32
N THR A 12 -14.83 44.94 -9.12
CA THR A 12 -14.50 46.33 -8.76
C THR A 12 -13.01 46.45 -8.55
N GLN A 13 -12.41 47.51 -9.10
CA GLN A 13 -10.99 47.79 -8.90
C GLN A 13 -10.65 47.80 -7.40
N ASN A 14 -9.53 47.18 -7.03
CA ASN A 14 -9.03 47.02 -5.66
C ASN A 14 -9.97 46.24 -4.72
N SER A 15 -10.94 45.50 -5.24
CA SER A 15 -11.79 44.57 -4.48
C SER A 15 -11.40 43.11 -4.75
N ASN A 16 -11.60 42.24 -3.77
CA ASN A 16 -11.48 40.79 -3.96
C ASN A 16 -12.79 40.14 -4.40
N ALA A 17 -13.91 40.87 -4.42
CA ALA A 17 -15.22 40.30 -4.72
C ALA A 17 -15.45 40.14 -6.22
N VAL A 18 -15.91 38.94 -6.61
CA VAL A 18 -16.36 38.62 -7.97
C VAL A 18 -17.83 38.19 -7.88
N ILE A 19 -18.72 38.99 -8.47
CA ILE A 19 -20.17 38.76 -8.43
C ILE A 19 -20.65 38.32 -9.81
N GLY A 20 -21.10 37.07 -9.93
CA GLY A 20 -21.54 36.47 -11.18
C GLY A 20 -23.03 36.69 -11.48
N THR A 21 -23.36 36.80 -12.77
CA THR A 21 -24.72 36.72 -13.29
C THR A 21 -24.80 35.55 -14.27
N ASN A 22 -25.80 34.66 -14.08
CA ASN A 22 -25.93 33.40 -14.84
C ASN A 22 -24.67 32.50 -14.76
N THR A 23 -23.99 32.53 -13.61
CA THR A 23 -22.82 31.70 -13.32
C THR A 23 -23.19 30.52 -12.43
N ALA A 24 -22.32 29.51 -12.39
CA ALA A 24 -22.42 28.31 -11.57
C ALA A 24 -21.06 27.98 -10.95
N PHE A 25 -20.51 28.90 -10.14
CA PHE A 25 -19.15 28.81 -9.61
C PHE A 25 -18.87 27.54 -8.80
N ILE A 26 -19.80 27.11 -7.93
CA ILE A 26 -19.62 25.92 -7.07
C ILE A 26 -19.41 24.65 -7.91
N ALA A 27 -20.15 24.52 -9.01
CA ALA A 27 -20.08 23.32 -9.85
C ALA A 27 -18.83 23.29 -10.76
N ASN A 28 -18.17 24.43 -10.97
CA ASN A 28 -17.18 24.59 -12.03
C ASN A 28 -15.81 25.11 -11.55
N SER A 29 -15.63 25.35 -10.25
CA SER A 29 -14.37 25.82 -9.69
C SER A 29 -14.23 25.45 -8.21
N ARG A 30 -13.00 25.57 -7.69
CA ARG A 30 -12.61 25.35 -6.31
C ARG A 30 -11.69 26.49 -5.86
N VAL A 31 -11.56 26.65 -4.54
CA VAL A 31 -10.49 27.48 -3.96
C VAL A 31 -9.13 26.95 -4.44
N GLY A 32 -8.25 27.85 -4.85
CA GLY A 32 -6.95 27.57 -5.47
C GLY A 32 -6.97 27.56 -7.01
N ASP A 33 -8.15 27.54 -7.65
CA ASP A 33 -8.24 27.63 -9.10
C ASP A 33 -7.86 29.02 -9.63
N GLY A 34 -7.49 29.07 -10.91
CA GLY A 34 -7.19 30.31 -11.61
C GLY A 34 -8.47 30.97 -12.12
N PHE A 35 -8.75 32.18 -11.66
CA PHE A 35 -9.72 33.08 -12.26
C PHE A 35 -9.01 34.02 -13.24
N ARG A 36 -9.45 34.03 -14.50
CA ARG A 36 -9.04 35.03 -15.48
C ARG A 36 -10.10 36.12 -15.57
N GLY A 37 -9.75 37.33 -15.14
CA GLY A 37 -10.66 38.47 -15.10
C GLY A 37 -10.95 39.08 -16.48
N PRO A 38 -11.91 40.02 -16.57
CA PRO A 38 -12.23 40.75 -17.80
C PRO A 38 -11.09 41.62 -18.33
N ASP A 39 -10.16 41.99 -17.46
CA ASP A 39 -8.89 42.64 -17.76
C ASP A 39 -7.85 41.70 -18.41
N GLY A 40 -8.15 40.40 -18.46
CA GLY A 40 -7.26 39.36 -18.94
C GLY A 40 -6.22 38.89 -17.93
N GLY A 41 -6.22 39.47 -16.72
CA GLY A 41 -5.31 39.16 -15.62
C GLY A 41 -5.67 37.85 -14.92
N TRP A 42 -4.67 37.22 -14.30
CA TRP A 42 -4.82 35.97 -13.55
C TRP A 42 -4.84 36.23 -12.05
N TYR A 43 -5.78 35.57 -11.38
CA TYR A 43 -6.02 35.68 -9.95
C TYR A 43 -6.30 34.29 -9.38
N GLU A 44 -5.93 34.07 -8.13
CA GLU A 44 -6.27 32.87 -7.37
C GLU A 44 -7.68 33.01 -6.77
N VAL A 45 -8.53 32.01 -6.93
CA VAL A 45 -9.81 31.93 -6.21
C VAL A 45 -9.53 31.58 -4.75
N THR A 46 -9.88 32.47 -3.81
CA THR A 46 -9.63 32.27 -2.37
C THR A 46 -10.84 31.80 -1.58
N ASN A 47 -12.06 32.03 -2.10
CA ASN A 47 -13.30 31.56 -1.50
C ASN A 47 -14.39 31.44 -2.56
N ILE A 48 -15.31 30.48 -2.41
CA ILE A 48 -16.52 30.37 -3.23
C ILE A 48 -17.73 30.37 -2.30
N ALA A 49 -18.40 31.52 -2.19
CA ALA A 49 -19.52 31.70 -1.28
C ALA A 49 -20.84 31.17 -1.84
N SER A 50 -21.04 31.25 -3.16
CA SER A 50 -22.24 30.76 -3.84
C SER A 50 -21.98 30.49 -5.34
N ASN A 51 -23.00 30.06 -6.08
CA ASN A 51 -22.93 29.97 -7.55
C ASN A 51 -22.65 31.31 -8.25
N THR A 52 -22.85 32.42 -7.56
CA THR A 52 -22.76 33.80 -8.09
C THR A 52 -21.85 34.70 -7.27
N ALA A 53 -21.13 34.19 -6.27
CA ALA A 53 -20.21 34.99 -5.48
C ALA A 53 -18.96 34.19 -5.13
N MET A 54 -17.80 34.76 -5.45
CA MET A 54 -16.48 34.24 -5.07
C MET A 54 -15.52 35.38 -4.72
N SER A 55 -14.41 35.03 -4.10
CA SER A 55 -13.33 35.96 -3.77
C SER A 55 -12.03 35.57 -4.47
N ILE A 56 -11.21 36.55 -4.82
CA ILE A 56 -9.93 36.35 -5.52
C ILE A 56 -8.76 37.03 -4.81
N ALA A 57 -7.53 36.57 -5.07
CA ALA A 57 -6.28 37.19 -4.65
C ALA A 57 -5.26 37.23 -5.81
N PRO A 58 -4.44 38.30 -5.93
CA PRO A 58 -4.60 39.60 -5.26
C PRO A 58 -5.95 40.25 -5.62
N ASN A 59 -6.29 41.38 -4.99
CA ASN A 59 -7.51 42.11 -5.35
C ASN A 59 -7.50 42.47 -6.86
N TYR A 60 -8.67 42.60 -7.47
CA TYR A 60 -8.81 42.90 -8.89
C TYR A 60 -8.09 44.20 -9.27
N GLN A 61 -7.15 44.14 -10.23
CA GLN A 61 -6.26 45.25 -10.56
C GLN A 61 -6.81 46.09 -11.74
N GLY A 62 -7.64 45.51 -12.59
CA GLY A 62 -8.26 46.19 -13.73
C GLY A 62 -9.28 47.25 -13.35
N ALA A 63 -9.72 48.02 -14.33
CA ALA A 63 -10.82 48.98 -14.16
C ALA A 63 -12.14 48.25 -13.82
N THR A 64 -12.94 48.84 -12.93
CA THR A 64 -14.25 48.31 -12.53
C THR A 64 -15.10 47.96 -13.74
N ASN A 65 -15.62 46.73 -13.77
CA ASN A 65 -16.45 46.22 -14.85
C ASN A 65 -17.66 45.52 -14.23
N ASN A 66 -18.86 45.99 -14.57
CA ASN A 66 -20.10 45.48 -13.99
C ASN A 66 -20.65 44.24 -14.71
N ALA A 67 -20.10 43.88 -15.88
CA ALA A 67 -20.54 42.74 -16.69
C ALA A 67 -19.43 42.29 -17.67
N GLY A 68 -18.34 41.75 -17.14
CA GLY A 68 -17.20 41.30 -17.92
C GLY A 68 -17.22 39.80 -18.23
N GLY A 69 -16.56 39.42 -19.33
CA GLY A 69 -16.24 38.02 -19.61
C GLY A 69 -15.11 37.52 -18.71
N TYR A 70 -15.09 36.22 -18.42
CA TYR A 70 -14.12 35.61 -17.54
C TYR A 70 -13.80 34.17 -17.97
N ALA A 71 -12.84 33.53 -17.31
CA ALA A 71 -12.64 32.10 -17.38
C ALA A 71 -12.18 31.52 -16.04
N LEU A 72 -12.60 30.30 -15.72
CA LEU A 72 -12.07 29.51 -14.60
C LEU A 72 -11.21 28.37 -15.14
N ALA A 73 -9.95 28.35 -14.71
CA ALA A 73 -8.96 27.35 -15.03
C ALA A 73 -8.69 26.47 -13.80
N PRO A 74 -8.96 25.17 -13.85
CA PRO A 74 -8.64 24.27 -12.74
C PRO A 74 -7.12 24.22 -12.50
N LEU A 75 -6.67 24.62 -11.31
CA LEU A 75 -5.25 24.58 -10.91
C LEU A 75 -5.09 23.51 -9.82
N GLN A 76 -5.01 22.25 -10.24
CA GLN A 76 -5.07 21.09 -9.36
C GLN A 76 -3.80 20.91 -8.51
N GLY A 77 -3.72 21.59 -7.36
CA GLY A 77 -2.70 21.33 -6.34
C GLY A 77 -2.71 19.89 -5.80
N TYR A 78 -3.88 19.24 -5.77
CA TYR A 78 -4.04 17.85 -5.30
C TYR A 78 -3.25 16.81 -6.10
N VAL A 79 -2.96 17.07 -7.38
CA VAL A 79 -2.14 16.17 -8.20
C VAL A 79 -0.69 16.16 -7.70
N LYS A 80 -0.18 17.30 -7.24
CA LYS A 80 1.17 17.40 -6.66
C LYS A 80 1.25 16.72 -5.30
N ASP A 81 0.31 17.00 -4.39
CA ASP A 81 0.32 16.39 -3.06
C ASP A 81 0.13 14.88 -3.12
N SER A 82 -0.75 14.39 -4.00
CA SER A 82 -0.93 12.95 -4.22
C SER A 82 0.31 12.30 -4.83
N ALA A 83 0.96 12.97 -5.78
CA ALA A 83 2.21 12.50 -6.37
C ALA A 83 3.35 12.47 -5.35
N ASP A 84 3.43 13.48 -4.46
CA ASP A 84 4.41 13.54 -3.39
C ASP A 84 4.15 12.44 -2.34
N ALA A 85 2.89 12.18 -1.98
CA ALA A 85 2.50 11.08 -1.09
C ALA A 85 2.84 9.70 -1.70
N LEU A 86 2.55 9.49 -2.99
CA LEU A 86 2.92 8.26 -3.70
C LEU A 86 4.44 8.09 -3.77
N ARG A 87 5.17 9.17 -4.06
CA ARG A 87 6.64 9.16 -4.08
C ARG A 87 7.21 8.82 -2.70
N ALA A 88 6.64 9.36 -1.62
CA ALA A 88 7.03 9.02 -0.26
C ALA A 88 6.81 7.52 0.04
N LEU A 89 5.65 6.97 -0.35
CA LEU A 89 5.37 5.54 -0.22
C LEU A 89 6.39 4.69 -0.98
N VAL A 90 6.67 5.02 -2.25
CA VAL A 90 7.63 4.29 -3.08
C VAL A 90 9.05 4.38 -2.50
N ASN A 91 9.45 5.53 -1.99
CA ASN A 91 10.78 5.68 -1.36
C ASN A 91 10.91 4.90 -0.06
N GLN A 92 9.84 4.83 0.74
CA GLN A 92 9.86 4.13 2.02
C GLN A 92 9.77 2.61 1.86
N PHE A 93 8.96 2.10 0.93
CA PHE A 93 8.64 0.67 0.84
C PHE A 93 9.12 0.01 -0.45
N GLY A 94 9.58 0.76 -1.45
CA GLY A 94 9.93 0.22 -2.77
C GLY A 94 11.03 -0.84 -2.72
N SER A 95 12.07 -0.62 -1.92
CA SER A 95 13.16 -1.60 -1.74
C SER A 95 12.69 -2.87 -1.02
N THR A 96 11.85 -2.74 0.01
CA THR A 96 11.26 -3.89 0.72
C THR A 96 10.33 -4.69 -0.18
N LEU A 97 9.49 -4.00 -0.98
CA LEU A 97 8.57 -4.66 -1.89
C LEU A 97 9.30 -5.35 -3.06
N ALA A 98 10.43 -4.78 -3.50
CA ALA A 98 11.28 -5.38 -4.53
C ALA A 98 11.79 -6.78 -4.14
N VAL A 99 11.94 -7.08 -2.84
CA VAL A 99 12.29 -8.42 -2.34
C VAL A 99 11.27 -9.47 -2.76
N LEU A 100 9.99 -9.10 -2.93
CA LEU A 100 8.93 -10.04 -3.35
C LEU A 100 9.03 -10.43 -4.84
N GLY A 101 9.89 -9.77 -5.62
CA GLY A 101 10.08 -10.05 -7.04
C GLY A 101 8.87 -9.67 -7.90
N THR A 102 8.77 -10.28 -9.09
CA THR A 102 7.75 -9.96 -10.10
C THR A 102 6.51 -10.86 -10.06
N SER A 103 6.49 -11.86 -9.18
CA SER A 103 5.40 -12.83 -9.11
C SER A 103 4.32 -12.37 -8.13
N GLY A 104 3.20 -11.85 -8.67
CA GLY A 104 2.03 -11.46 -7.88
C GLY A 104 1.22 -12.63 -7.31
N THR A 105 1.72 -13.86 -7.39
CA THR A 105 1.03 -15.06 -6.89
C THR A 105 1.45 -15.37 -5.46
N ARG A 106 0.56 -16.00 -4.69
CA ARG A 106 0.88 -16.47 -3.32
C ARG A 106 2.07 -17.42 -3.30
N GLU A 107 2.29 -18.20 -4.36
CA GLU A 107 3.44 -19.11 -4.46
C GLU A 107 4.74 -18.37 -4.75
N GLY A 108 4.69 -17.40 -5.66
CA GLY A 108 5.82 -16.54 -5.98
C GLY A 108 6.32 -15.75 -4.77
N VAL A 109 5.42 -15.12 -4.03
CA VAL A 109 5.76 -14.38 -2.81
C VAL A 109 6.40 -15.29 -1.75
N ARG A 110 5.88 -16.51 -1.56
CA ARG A 110 6.50 -17.49 -0.64
C ARG A 110 7.91 -17.87 -1.08
N GLY A 111 8.11 -18.10 -2.38
CA GLY A 111 9.41 -18.39 -2.95
C GLY A 111 10.39 -17.23 -2.78
N ALA A 112 9.96 -15.99 -3.03
CA ALA A 112 10.79 -14.81 -2.91
C ALA A 112 11.22 -14.54 -1.46
N LEU A 113 10.32 -14.78 -0.49
CA LEU A 113 10.65 -14.62 0.92
C LEU A 113 11.70 -15.64 1.40
N SER A 114 11.64 -16.89 0.92
CA SER A 114 12.62 -17.96 1.20
C SER A 114 13.06 -18.07 2.67
N ALA A 115 12.24 -17.62 3.62
CA ALA A 115 12.67 -17.41 5.00
C ALA A 115 13.24 -18.68 5.63
N ALA A 116 12.60 -19.83 5.39
CA ALA A 116 13.06 -21.11 5.91
C ALA A 116 14.46 -21.54 5.40
N ALA A 117 14.90 -21.04 4.24
CA ALA A 117 16.23 -21.30 3.70
C ALA A 117 17.26 -20.23 4.08
N SER A 118 16.82 -19.12 4.70
CA SER A 118 17.64 -17.94 4.96
C SER A 118 18.12 -17.90 6.40
N GLY A 119 19.38 -18.25 6.63
CA GLY A 119 20.04 -18.06 7.92
C GLY A 119 19.44 -18.87 9.07
N ASN A 120 19.57 -18.33 10.29
CA ASN A 120 19.11 -18.97 11.52
C ASN A 120 17.65 -18.60 11.78
N ASN A 121 16.75 -19.56 11.59
CA ASN A 121 15.30 -19.39 11.76
C ASN A 121 14.84 -19.43 13.23
N GLY A 122 15.46 -18.64 14.11
CA GLY A 122 15.23 -18.68 15.56
C GLY A 122 13.84 -18.18 16.00
N ASP A 123 13.13 -17.49 15.12
CA ASP A 123 11.75 -17.02 15.29
C ASP A 123 10.71 -18.10 14.96
N ILE A 124 11.11 -19.22 14.34
CA ILE A 124 10.20 -20.34 14.09
C ILE A 124 9.98 -21.12 15.39
N VAL A 125 8.84 -20.87 16.04
CA VAL A 125 8.44 -21.57 17.26
C VAL A 125 7.80 -22.94 16.97
N SER A 126 7.16 -23.13 15.81
CA SER A 126 6.55 -24.41 15.41
C SER A 126 6.39 -24.57 13.89
N LEU A 127 6.34 -25.82 13.39
CA LEU A 127 6.12 -26.18 11.97
C LEU A 127 4.85 -27.03 11.80
N SER A 128 3.67 -26.45 12.05
CA SER A 128 2.39 -27.17 11.96
C SER A 128 1.94 -27.56 10.54
N GLY A 129 2.52 -26.94 9.50
CA GLY A 129 2.19 -27.19 8.08
C GLY A 129 2.94 -28.36 7.44
N LEU A 130 3.77 -29.09 8.18
CA LEU A 130 4.61 -30.14 7.61
C LEU A 130 3.79 -31.40 7.28
N THR A 131 3.53 -31.64 6.00
CA THR A 131 2.81 -32.85 5.53
C THR A 131 3.72 -34.02 5.17
N THR A 132 5.04 -33.83 5.15
CA THR A 132 6.06 -34.84 4.83
C THR A 132 7.09 -34.87 5.96
N ALA A 133 7.41 -36.04 6.51
CA ALA A 133 8.36 -36.13 7.61
C ALA A 133 9.77 -35.66 7.19
N LEU A 134 10.48 -34.97 8.08
CA LEU A 134 11.90 -34.64 7.92
C LEU A 134 12.73 -35.92 7.83
N THR A 135 13.73 -35.92 6.94
CA THR A 135 14.62 -37.07 6.77
C THR A 135 15.51 -37.26 8.01
N ILE A 136 16.13 -38.43 8.12
CA ILE A 136 17.08 -38.72 9.20
C ILE A 136 18.32 -37.80 9.09
N GLU A 137 18.82 -37.56 7.87
CA GLU A 137 19.95 -36.64 7.63
C GLU A 137 19.64 -35.20 8.07
N GLN A 138 18.37 -34.80 8.05
CA GLN A 138 17.91 -33.49 8.53
C GLN A 138 17.63 -33.48 10.05
N GLY A 139 17.96 -34.54 10.78
CA GLY A 139 17.71 -34.68 12.21
C GLY A 139 16.27 -35.12 12.58
N GLY A 140 15.47 -35.50 11.59
CA GLY A 140 14.14 -36.08 11.79
C GLY A 140 14.17 -37.60 11.99
N THR A 141 12.98 -38.22 11.98
CA THR A 141 12.82 -39.69 12.05
C THR A 141 12.46 -40.33 10.72
N GLY A 142 12.23 -39.53 9.67
CA GLY A 142 11.83 -39.99 8.33
C GLY A 142 10.40 -40.53 8.23
N LYS A 143 9.61 -40.56 9.32
CA LYS A 143 8.29 -41.21 9.36
C LYS A 143 7.27 -40.39 10.15
N LYS A 144 5.98 -40.58 9.83
CA LYS A 144 4.85 -39.83 10.43
C LYS A 144 4.28 -40.47 11.69
N THR A 145 4.46 -41.78 11.85
CA THR A 145 3.95 -42.51 13.00
C THR A 145 5.09 -42.92 13.92
N ALA A 146 4.82 -43.00 15.22
CA ALA A 146 5.83 -43.40 16.19
C ALA A 146 6.37 -44.81 15.93
N GLY A 147 5.54 -45.73 15.44
CA GLY A 147 5.94 -47.13 15.20
C GLY A 147 6.90 -47.27 14.02
N GLU A 148 6.62 -46.55 12.93
CA GLU A 148 7.49 -46.51 11.76
C GLU A 148 8.77 -45.73 12.06
N ALA A 149 8.70 -44.64 12.83
CA ALA A 149 9.86 -43.84 13.23
C ALA A 149 10.89 -44.68 14.00
N ILE A 150 10.43 -45.51 14.94
CA ILE A 150 11.33 -46.37 15.71
C ILE A 150 11.99 -47.42 14.82
N GLN A 151 11.24 -48.04 13.92
CA GLN A 151 11.80 -48.98 12.94
C GLN A 151 12.82 -48.31 12.01
N ALA A 152 12.53 -47.09 11.54
CA ALA A 152 13.42 -46.33 10.67
C ALA A 152 14.75 -45.96 11.35
N LEU A 153 14.72 -45.75 12.68
CA LEU A 153 15.91 -45.51 13.49
C LEU A 153 16.60 -46.80 13.99
N GLY A 154 16.13 -47.98 13.55
CA GLY A 154 16.69 -49.28 13.93
C GLY A 154 16.29 -49.77 15.33
N GLY A 155 15.33 -49.12 15.98
CA GLY A 155 14.83 -49.52 17.28
C GLY A 155 13.77 -50.62 17.21
N VAL A 156 13.56 -51.31 18.34
CA VAL A 156 12.51 -52.31 18.53
C VAL A 156 11.50 -51.80 19.56
N ARG A 157 10.21 -51.84 19.22
CA ARG A 157 9.12 -51.56 20.17
C ARG A 157 8.66 -52.84 20.84
N LEU A 158 8.75 -52.88 22.17
CA LEU A 158 8.14 -53.94 22.98
C LEU A 158 6.65 -53.64 23.17
N GLY A 159 5.79 -54.61 22.91
CA GLY A 159 4.32 -54.47 22.96
C GLY A 159 3.62 -55.81 22.77
N ALA A 160 2.29 -55.83 22.68
CA ALA A 160 1.52 -57.08 22.65
C ALA A 160 1.90 -58.06 21.52
N GLY A 161 2.48 -57.59 20.40
CA GLY A 161 3.00 -58.43 19.31
C GLY A 161 4.49 -58.80 19.41
N ASN A 162 5.25 -58.10 20.27
CA ASN A 162 6.67 -58.31 20.53
C ASN A 162 6.89 -58.37 22.04
N SER A 163 6.48 -59.48 22.65
CA SER A 163 6.85 -59.82 24.02
C SER A 163 8.31 -60.26 24.01
N SER A 164 9.17 -59.59 24.77
CA SER A 164 10.53 -60.09 24.98
C SER A 164 10.42 -61.40 25.77
N ILE A 165 10.59 -62.53 25.09
CA ILE A 165 10.53 -63.87 25.71
C ILE A 165 11.89 -64.26 26.32
N GLY A 166 12.77 -63.29 26.60
CA GLY A 166 14.09 -63.54 27.17
C GLY A 166 15.27 -63.16 26.27
N THR A 167 15.19 -62.08 25.49
CA THR A 167 16.40 -61.53 24.88
C THR A 167 17.19 -60.77 25.94
N SER A 168 18.19 -61.42 26.54
CA SER A 168 19.20 -60.75 27.36
C SER A 168 20.00 -59.80 26.46
N LEU A 169 19.93 -58.50 26.74
CA LEU A 169 20.79 -57.49 26.12
C LEU A 169 22.20 -57.63 26.72
N PHE A 170 23.03 -58.49 26.17
CA PHE A 170 24.44 -58.59 26.60
C PHE A 170 25.22 -57.39 26.05
N SER A 171 25.24 -56.28 26.76
CA SER A 171 26.23 -55.23 26.51
C SER A 171 27.55 -55.63 27.17
N GLY A 172 28.38 -56.37 26.43
CA GLY A 172 29.74 -56.73 26.84
C GLY A 172 29.90 -58.16 27.34
N ALA A 173 31.07 -58.74 27.07
CA ALA A 173 31.44 -60.05 27.56
C ALA A 173 31.41 -60.07 29.11
N PRO A 174 30.85 -61.11 29.74
CA PRO A 174 30.89 -61.25 31.20
C PRO A 174 32.35 -61.26 31.68
N PRO A 175 32.68 -60.62 32.82
CA PRO A 175 34.02 -60.73 33.40
C PRO A 175 34.32 -62.21 33.68
N GLY A 176 35.41 -62.71 33.10
CA GLY A 176 35.97 -64.02 33.43
C GLY A 176 36.64 -64.03 34.79
#